data_AF-A0A0M4D646-F1
#
_entry.id   AF-A0A0M4D646-F1
#
_cell.length_a   1.000
_cell.length_b   1.000
_cell.length_c   1.000
_cell.angle_alpha   90.00
_cell.angle_beta   90.00
_cell.angle_gamma   90.00
#
_symmetry.space_group_name_H-M   'P 1'
#
loop_
_entity.id
_entity.type
_entity.pdbx_description
1 polymer ?
#
loop_
_entity_poly.entity_id
_entity_poly.type
_entity_poly.pdbx_seq_one_letter_code
_entity_poly.pdbx_strand_id
1 'polypeptide(L)'
;MKKIVMPAICLFILATFGACSLAPENPVTRDELMRTRIYSEYIIQESPEQVLHALNGDGEVVLEGSRNIGGKVYPLHIKLLATSEGIEVVDYDR
;
A
#
# COMPACT_ATOMS: atom_id res chain seq x y z
N MET A 1 41.31 16.05 -13.30
CA MET A 1 40.25 16.12 -12.26
C MET A 1 38.86 15.77 -12.80
N LYS A 2 38.38 16.35 -13.91
CA LYS A 2 37.04 16.05 -14.51
C LYS A 2 36.73 14.56 -14.78
N LYS A 3 37.74 13.72 -15.06
CA LYS A 3 37.54 12.29 -15.42
C LYS A 3 37.12 11.40 -14.24
N ILE A 4 37.35 11.83 -13.00
CA ILE A 4 36.97 11.07 -11.77
C ILE A 4 35.61 11.53 -11.23
N VAL A 5 35.21 12.78 -11.53
CA VAL A 5 33.96 13.35 -11.04
C VAL A 5 32.73 12.72 -11.73
N MET A 6 32.85 12.41 -13.03
CA MET A 6 31.75 11.82 -13.81
C MET A 6 31.32 10.42 -13.32
N PRO A 7 32.23 9.44 -13.07
CA PRO A 7 31.82 8.14 -12.53
C PRO A 7 31.28 8.22 -11.10
N ALA A 8 31.77 9.15 -10.27
CA ALA A 8 31.27 9.36 -8.92
C ALA A 8 29.82 9.89 -8.90
N ILE A 9 29.49 10.81 -9.82
CA ILE A 9 28.12 11.31 -9.98
C ILE A 9 27.19 10.20 -10.49
N CYS A 10 27.63 9.38 -11.45
CA CYS A 10 26.83 8.24 -11.91
C CYS A 10 26.54 7.23 -10.80
N LEU A 11 27.52 6.94 -9.93
CA LEU A 11 27.33 6.03 -8.80
C LEU A 11 26.37 6.61 -7.76
N PHE A 12 26.44 7.92 -7.49
CA PHE A 12 25.54 8.61 -6.57
C PHE A 12 24.09 8.60 -7.10
N ILE A 13 23.91 8.85 -8.40
CA ILE A 13 22.59 8.81 -9.04
C ILE A 13 21.99 7.38 -8.96
N LEU A 14 22.77 6.34 -9.28
CA LEU A 14 22.31 4.95 -9.15
C LEU A 14 21.90 4.60 -7.71
N ALA A 15 22.63 5.07 -6.70
CA ALA A 15 22.30 4.83 -5.30
C ALA A 15 20.97 5.49 -4.87
N THR A 16 20.62 6.64 -5.45
CA THR A 16 19.37 7.36 -5.11
C THR A 16 18.10 6.79 -5.74
N PHE A 17 18.21 5.99 -6.82
CA PHE A 17 17.04 5.41 -7.50
C PHE A 17 16.55 4.08 -6.91
N GLY A 18 17.26 3.50 -5.93
CA GLY A 18 16.86 2.24 -5.27
C GLY A 18 15.83 2.40 -4.14
N ALA A 19 15.41 3.63 -3.82
CA ALA A 19 14.55 3.93 -2.67
C ALA A 19 13.04 4.02 -3.01
N CYS A 20 12.63 3.61 -4.21
CA CYS A 20 11.25 3.76 -4.66
C CYS A 20 10.50 2.42 -4.62
N SER A 21 9.42 2.39 -3.83
CA SER A 21 8.39 1.34 -3.78
C SER A 21 8.91 -0.07 -3.52
N LEU A 22 9.83 -0.21 -2.55
CA LEU A 22 10.20 -1.54 -2.10
C LEU A 22 8.99 -2.16 -1.36
N ALA A 23 8.75 -3.44 -1.64
CA ALA A 23 7.91 -4.28 -0.81
C ALA A 23 8.26 -4.10 0.69
N PRO A 24 7.29 -4.28 1.59
CA PRO A 24 7.53 -4.13 3.01
C PRO A 24 8.64 -5.09 3.47
N GLU A 25 9.48 -4.65 4.41
CA GLU A 25 10.61 -5.43 4.92
C GLU A 25 10.15 -6.78 5.50
N ASN A 26 8.96 -6.78 6.12
CA ASN A 26 8.26 -8.00 6.52
C ASN A 26 6.96 -8.09 5.73
N PRO A 27 6.67 -9.24 5.08
CA PRO A 27 5.43 -9.41 4.35
C PRO A 27 4.24 -9.38 5.31
N VAL A 28 3.25 -8.58 4.94
CA VAL A 28 1.93 -8.52 5.55
C VAL A 28 1.26 -9.88 5.47
N THR A 29 0.71 -10.32 6.59
CA THR A 29 0.00 -11.58 6.72
C THR A 29 -1.52 -11.41 6.60
N ARG A 30 -2.22 -12.50 6.25
CA ARG A 30 -3.68 -12.53 6.21
C ARG A 30 -4.29 -12.17 7.56
N ASP A 31 -3.70 -12.61 8.66
CA ASP A 31 -4.20 -12.32 10.00
C ASP A 31 -4.06 -10.83 10.37
N GLU A 32 -3.04 -10.13 9.85
CA GLU A 32 -2.91 -8.68 9.98
C GLU A 32 -3.95 -7.96 9.14
N LEU A 33 -4.16 -8.39 7.89
CA LEU A 33 -5.20 -7.83 7.03
C LEU A 33 -6.58 -7.98 7.66
N MET A 34 -6.92 -9.16 8.18
CA MET A 34 -8.22 -9.37 8.82
C MET A 34 -8.38 -8.58 10.13
N ARG A 35 -7.27 -8.29 10.84
CA ARG A 35 -7.29 -7.42 12.03
C ARG A 35 -7.70 -5.98 11.73
N THR A 36 -7.49 -5.50 10.50
CA THR A 36 -7.93 -4.16 10.07
C THR A 36 -9.45 -4.03 9.92
N ARG A 37 -10.19 -5.13 9.89
CA ARG A 37 -11.66 -5.16 9.75
C ARG A 37 -12.22 -4.58 8.44
N ILE A 38 -11.38 -4.33 7.43
CA ILE A 38 -11.82 -3.73 6.16
C ILE A 38 -12.98 -4.50 5.49
N TYR A 39 -12.98 -5.83 5.55
CA TYR A 39 -14.02 -6.68 4.98
C TYR A 39 -15.31 -6.76 5.80
N SER A 40 -15.28 -6.30 7.05
CA SER A 40 -16.49 -6.16 7.87
C SER A 40 -17.03 -4.74 7.88
N GLU A 41 -16.19 -3.73 7.63
CA GLU A 41 -16.56 -2.32 7.64
C GLU A 41 -17.00 -1.82 6.26
N TYR A 42 -16.40 -2.37 5.20
CA TYR A 42 -16.64 -1.95 3.82
C TYR A 42 -17.10 -3.11 2.94
N ILE A 43 -17.85 -2.76 1.91
CA ILE A 43 -18.17 -3.64 0.79
C ILE A 43 -17.07 -3.42 -0.25
N ILE A 44 -16.20 -4.42 -0.40
CA ILE A 44 -15.01 -4.44 -1.27
C ILE A 44 -15.13 -5.66 -2.21
N GLN A 45 -14.69 -5.54 -3.46
CA GLN A 45 -14.80 -6.61 -4.46
C GLN A 45 -13.58 -7.54 -4.49
N GLU A 46 -12.40 -6.98 -4.21
CA GLU A 46 -11.12 -7.67 -4.23
C GLU A 46 -11.04 -8.72 -3.11
N SER A 47 -10.55 -9.91 -3.43
CA SER A 47 -10.34 -10.96 -2.43
C SER A 47 -9.19 -10.60 -1.48
N PRO A 48 -9.17 -11.15 -0.24
CA PRO A 48 -8.07 -10.91 0.69
C PRO A 48 -6.70 -11.25 0.10
N GLU A 49 -6.62 -12.25 -0.76
CA GLU A 49 -5.40 -12.69 -1.42
C GLU A 49 -4.92 -11.68 -2.46
N GLN A 50 -5.83 -11.04 -3.20
CA GLN A 50 -5.49 -9.96 -4.14
C GLN A 50 -4.94 -8.74 -3.39
N VAL A 51 -5.58 -8.37 -2.28
CA VAL A 51 -5.14 -7.26 -1.42
C VAL A 51 -3.77 -7.55 -0.80
N LEU A 52 -3.56 -8.76 -0.27
CA LEU A 52 -2.27 -9.19 0.26
C LEU A 52 -1.17 -9.20 -0.80
N HIS A 53 -1.47 -9.66 -2.01
CA HIS A 53 -0.52 -9.66 -3.10
C HIS A 53 -0.07 -8.24 -3.44
N ALA A 54 -1.01 -7.29 -3.54
CA ALA A 54 -0.69 -5.89 -3.79
C ALA A 54 0.11 -5.26 -2.64
N LEU A 55 -0.31 -5.45 -1.39
CA LEU A 55 0.42 -4.93 -0.22
C LEU A 55 1.85 -5.46 -0.11
N ASN A 56 2.06 -6.74 -0.41
CA ASN A 56 3.39 -7.36 -0.35
C ASN A 56 4.25 -7.13 -1.60
N GLY A 57 3.65 -6.74 -2.73
CA GLY A 57 4.38 -6.38 -3.94
C GLY A 57 4.75 -4.91 -3.97
N ASP A 58 3.74 -4.06 -3.77
CA ASP A 58 3.80 -2.63 -4.04
C ASP A 58 3.89 -1.78 -2.76
N GLY A 59 3.64 -2.38 -1.58
CA GLY A 59 3.62 -1.69 -0.29
C GLY A 59 2.32 -0.92 -0.01
N GLU A 60 1.46 -0.75 -1.01
CA GLU A 60 0.19 -0.06 -0.86
C GLU A 60 -0.86 -0.55 -1.86
N VAL A 61 -2.13 -0.31 -1.56
CA VAL A 61 -3.23 -0.54 -2.51
C VAL A 61 -4.38 0.42 -2.24
N VAL A 62 -5.01 0.91 -3.32
CA VAL A 62 -6.25 1.70 -3.24
C VAL A 62 -7.38 0.85 -3.80
N LEU A 63 -8.42 0.66 -2.99
CA LEU A 63 -9.57 -0.18 -3.28
C LEU A 63 -10.80 0.71 -3.52
N GLU A 64 -11.60 0.36 -4.52
CA GLU A 64 -12.93 0.91 -4.67
C GLU A 64 -13.88 0.16 -3.73
N GLY A 65 -14.64 0.90 -2.92
CA GLY A 65 -15.54 0.29 -1.97
C GLY A 65 -16.76 1.13 -1.68
N SER A 66 -17.58 0.63 -0.77
CA SER A 66 -18.69 1.41 -0.22
C SER A 66 -18.97 1.06 1.23
N ARG A 67 -19.56 2.01 1.95
CA ARG A 67 -20.07 1.81 3.31
C ARG A 67 -21.58 1.92 3.36
N ASN A 68 -22.22 1.11 4.19
CA ASN A 68 -23.64 1.23 4.46
C ASN A 68 -23.85 2.03 5.75
N ILE A 69 -24.39 3.25 5.63
CA ILE A 69 -24.75 4.10 6.77
C ILE A 69 -26.24 4.33 6.74
N GLY A 70 -26.95 3.84 7.77
CA GLY A 70 -28.39 4.05 7.91
C GLY A 70 -29.22 3.52 6.73
N GLY A 71 -28.78 2.42 6.09
CA GLY A 71 -29.46 1.82 4.93
C GLY A 71 -29.12 2.48 3.60
N LYS A 72 -28.23 3.47 3.58
CA LYS A 72 -27.75 4.12 2.35
C LYS A 72 -26.32 3.68 2.04
N VAL A 73 -26.06 3.41 0.76
CA VAL A 73 -24.74 3.02 0.25
C VAL A 73 -23.98 4.26 -0.17
N TYR A 74 -22.79 4.46 0.39
CA TYR A 74 -21.90 5.57 0.08
C TYR A 74 -20.62 5.03 -0.58
N PRO A 75 -20.33 5.40 -1.84
CA PRO A 75 -19.09 5.00 -2.50
C PRO A 75 -17.90 5.75 -1.91
N LEU A 76 -16.76 5.08 -1.77
CA LEU A 76 -15.53 5.65 -1.24
C LEU A 76 -14.31 4.88 -1.76
N HIS A 77 -13.13 5.45 -1.55
CA HIS A 77 -11.87 4.74 -1.78
C HIS A 77 -11.23 4.41 -0.44
N ILE A 78 -10.77 3.17 -0.28
CA ILE A 78 -9.96 2.74 0.87
C ILE A 78 -8.51 2.62 0.41
N LYS A 79 -7.61 3.39 1.01
CA LYS A 79 -6.16 3.21 0.86
C LYS A 79 -5.64 2.35 2.00
N LEU A 80 -4.92 1.30 1.66
CA LEU A 80 -4.17 0.47 2.60
C LEU A 80 -2.68 0.67 2.36
N LEU A 81 -1.93 0.81 3.45
CA LEU A 81 -0.48 1.03 3.47
C LEU A 81 0.16 -0.05 4.34
N ALA A 82 1.12 -0.79 3.78
CA ALA A 82 1.98 -1.68 4.54
C ALA A 82 3.10 -0.85 5.17
N THR A 83 3.07 -0.70 6.49
CA THR A 83 4.08 0.04 7.27
C THR A 83 4.90 -0.92 8.12
N SER A 84 5.99 -0.42 8.70
CA SER A 84 6.78 -1.17 9.69
C SER A 84 5.99 -1.54 10.95
N GLU A 85 4.88 -0.87 11.23
CA GLU A 85 4.03 -1.08 12.40
C GLU A 85 2.79 -1.96 12.10
N GLY A 86 2.54 -2.29 10.83
CA GLY A 86 1.41 -3.10 10.40
C GLY A 86 0.72 -2.50 9.18
N ILE A 87 -0.61 -2.54 9.14
CA ILE A 87 -1.40 -1.99 8.03
C ILE A 87 -2.13 -0.74 8.51
N GLU A 88 -1.87 0.37 7.84
CA GLU A 88 -2.63 1.60 8.02
C GLU A 88 -3.77 1.66 6.99
N VAL A 89 -4.95 2.06 7.43
CA VAL A 89 -6.17 2.15 6.60
C VAL A 89 -6.66 3.59 6.61
N VAL A 90 -6.83 4.16 5.43
CA VAL A 90 -7.33 5.52 5.22
C VAL A 90 -8.50 5.47 4.25
N ASP A 91 -9.66 5.99 4.64
CA ASP A 91 -10.82 6.12 3.75
C ASP A 91 -10.98 7.57 3.25
N TYR A 92 -11.38 7.70 1.99
CA TYR A 92 -11.69 8.98 1.37
C TYR A 92 -13.12 8.95 0.84
N ASP A 93 -13.99 9.78 1.42
CA ASP A 93 -15.30 10.05 0.86
C ASP A 93 -15.13 10.65 -0.55
N ARG A 94 -15.90 10.13 -1.52
CA ARG A 94 -15.85 10.54 -2.93
C ARG A 94 -16.73 11.75 -3.22
#